data_AF-A0A2E3DJK5-F1
#
_entry.id   AF-A0A2E3DJK5-F1
#
_cell.length_a   1.000
_cell.length_b   1.000
_cell.length_c   1.000
_cell.angle_alpha   90.00
_cell.angle_beta   90.00
_cell.angle_gamma   90.00
#
_symmetry.space_group_name_H-M   'P 1'
#
loop_
_entity.id
_entity.type
_entity.pdbx_description
1 polymer ?
#
loop_
_entity_poly.entity_id
_entity_poly.type
_entity_poly.pdbx_seq_one_letter_code
_entity_poly.pdbx_strand_id
1 'polypeptide(L)'
;MKRSLRKAGFTLLEVLMVVAMLAIVGGAIITSYGGLEDKAAKGTATHSIAAITEAFLVYQSTEGGLPNNLETMAAATPTAPAYQAAELDNSANAVTGEVLAGNLRPDKLPGKFGMQTAAAGHIAALKAAGITKIRYMDLKGNDETVATLDIKAADGTDATNVGPLSSISIPQHAFEAPRPGDKRNRGRGFYLNLNADPVPTPKLAYWGDAKGDGVTPGGYNVIKVGGQTNHILVGLGLGNASNLVGEG
;
A
#
# COMPACT_ATOMS: atom_id res chain seq x y z
N MET A 1 -38.83 64.18 29.01
CA MET A 1 -38.38 63.20 30.03
C MET A 1 -38.13 61.86 29.36
N LYS A 2 -36.88 61.40 29.24
CA LYS A 2 -36.53 60.07 28.71
C LYS A 2 -36.47 59.08 29.88
N ARG A 3 -37.35 58.07 29.88
CA ARG A 3 -37.41 57.02 30.90
C ARG A 3 -36.35 55.96 30.57
N SER A 4 -35.30 55.88 31.38
CA SER A 4 -34.27 54.84 31.30
C SER A 4 -34.88 53.50 31.73
N LEU A 5 -34.99 52.54 30.79
CA LEU A 5 -35.30 51.14 31.09
C LEU A 5 -34.06 50.55 31.77
N ARG A 6 -34.13 50.30 33.09
CA ARG A 6 -33.07 49.59 33.82
C ARG A 6 -32.93 48.20 33.22
N LYS A 7 -31.74 47.87 32.69
CA LYS A 7 -31.38 46.50 32.30
C LYS A 7 -31.46 45.63 33.56
N ALA A 8 -32.33 44.63 33.57
CA ALA A 8 -32.33 43.60 34.60
C ALA A 8 -30.98 42.85 34.50
N GLY A 9 -30.14 42.99 35.52
CA GLY A 9 -28.88 42.25 35.59
C GLY A 9 -29.17 40.77 35.81
N PHE A 10 -28.42 39.91 35.14
CA PHE A 10 -28.48 38.46 35.32
C PHE A 10 -28.28 38.10 36.79
N THR A 11 -29.15 37.25 37.32
CA THR A 11 -29.01 36.79 38.71
C THR A 11 -27.93 35.71 38.80
N LEU A 12 -27.24 35.66 39.94
CA LEU A 12 -26.20 34.64 40.19
C LEU A 12 -26.80 33.22 40.14
N LEU A 13 -28.07 33.09 40.52
CA LEU A 13 -28.83 31.84 40.46
C LEU A 13 -29.08 31.37 39.03
N GLU A 14 -29.43 32.27 38.11
CA GLU A 14 -29.60 31.94 36.68
C GLU A 14 -28.30 31.45 36.05
N VAL A 15 -27.18 32.15 36.31
CA VAL A 15 -25.88 31.73 35.77
C VAL A 15 -25.47 30.36 36.31
N LEU A 16 -25.70 30.10 37.60
CA LEU A 16 -25.36 28.82 38.22
C LEU A 16 -26.21 27.66 37.67
N MET A 17 -27.50 27.88 37.46
CA MET A 17 -28.40 26.90 36.84
C MET A 17 -27.97 26.56 35.42
N VAL A 18 -27.61 27.56 34.61
CA VAL A 18 -27.17 27.35 33.22
C VAL A 18 -25.87 26.54 33.18
N VAL A 19 -24.89 26.87 34.02
CA VAL A 19 -23.63 26.11 34.07
C VAL A 19 -23.87 24.68 34.53
N ALA A 20 -24.76 24.45 35.50
CA ALA A 20 -25.13 23.10 35.93
C ALA A 20 -25.79 22.29 34.79
N MET A 21 -26.71 22.88 34.04
CA MET A 21 -27.34 22.22 32.89
C MET A 21 -26.33 21.94 31.76
N LEU A 22 -25.44 22.91 31.46
CA LEU A 22 -24.39 22.73 30.47
C LEU A 22 -23.39 21.65 30.87
N ALA A 23 -23.05 21.50 32.15
CA ALA A 23 -22.17 20.44 32.62
C ALA A 23 -22.79 19.05 32.44
N ILE A 24 -24.08 18.90 32.75
CA ILE A 24 -24.81 17.63 32.58
C ILE A 24 -24.92 17.27 31.09
N VAL A 25 -25.35 18.21 30.26
CA VAL A 25 -25.52 18.00 28.82
C VAL A 25 -24.17 17.79 28.15
N GLY A 26 -23.14 18.55 28.52
CA GLY A 26 -21.79 18.43 28.00
C GLY A 26 -21.17 17.06 28.27
N GLY A 27 -21.35 16.51 29.47
CA GLY A 27 -20.88 15.16 29.81
C GLY A 27 -21.57 14.06 29.00
N ALA A 28 -22.88 14.16 28.79
CA ALA A 28 -23.65 13.20 28.00
C ALA A 28 -23.29 13.25 26.50
N ILE A 29 -23.03 14.43 25.95
CA ILE A 29 -22.64 14.61 24.54
C ILE A 29 -21.29 13.93 24.28
N ILE A 30 -20.26 14.17 25.11
CA ILE A 30 -18.90 13.63 24.87
C ILE A 30 -18.91 12.10 24.81
N THR A 31 -19.68 11.44 25.67
CA THR A 31 -19.79 9.96 25.68
C THR A 31 -20.56 9.41 24.47
N SER A 32 -21.49 10.18 23.89
CA SER A 32 -22.23 9.77 22.68
C SER A 32 -21.45 9.98 21.38
N TYR A 33 -20.47 10.90 21.34
CA TYR A 33 -19.63 11.15 20.17
C TYR A 33 -18.30 10.36 20.20
N GLY A 34 -17.89 9.87 21.37
CA GLY A 34 -16.74 8.98 21.49
C GLY A 34 -16.94 7.67 20.71
N GLY A 35 -16.07 7.41 19.73
CA GLY A 35 -16.08 6.18 18.93
C GLY A 35 -16.95 6.21 17.66
N LEU A 36 -17.69 7.29 17.39
CA LEU A 36 -18.37 7.47 16.09
C LEU A 36 -17.37 7.63 14.95
N GLU A 37 -16.24 8.30 15.20
CA GLU A 37 -15.15 8.46 14.24
C GLU A 37 -14.52 7.10 13.89
N ASP A 38 -14.15 6.29 14.88
CA ASP A 38 -13.62 4.94 14.67
C ASP A 38 -14.62 4.04 13.91
N LYS A 39 -15.91 4.15 14.25
CA LYS A 39 -16.97 3.40 13.58
C LYS A 39 -17.14 3.85 12.13
N ALA A 40 -17.11 5.15 11.86
CA ALA A 40 -17.17 5.71 10.51
C ALA A 40 -15.93 5.30 9.70
N ALA A 41 -14.73 5.41 10.27
CA ALA A 41 -13.48 4.99 9.65
C ALA A 41 -13.50 3.50 9.29
N LYS A 42 -13.97 2.64 10.20
CA LYS A 42 -14.16 1.21 9.93
C LYS A 42 -15.22 0.96 8.85
N GLY A 43 -16.30 1.72 8.84
CA GLY A 43 -17.33 1.66 7.80
C GLY A 43 -16.76 1.98 6.42
N THR A 44 -16.03 3.08 6.29
CA THR A 44 -15.35 3.48 5.05
C THR A 44 -14.34 2.42 4.61
N ALA A 45 -13.50 1.90 5.52
CA ALA A 45 -12.54 0.85 5.19
C ALA A 45 -13.24 -0.44 4.69
N THR A 46 -14.34 -0.84 5.33
CA THR A 46 -15.12 -2.01 4.91
C THR A 46 -15.70 -1.81 3.51
N HIS A 47 -16.25 -0.62 3.24
CA HIS A 47 -16.76 -0.27 1.92
C HIS A 47 -15.67 -0.27 0.85
N SER A 48 -14.51 0.33 1.12
CA SER A 48 -13.39 0.33 0.18
C SER A 48 -12.87 -1.08 -0.11
N ILE A 49 -12.76 -1.95 0.90
CA ILE A 49 -12.35 -3.35 0.71
C ILE A 49 -13.36 -4.11 -0.15
N ALA A 50 -14.66 -3.92 0.11
CA ALA A 50 -15.72 -4.54 -0.68
C ALA A 50 -15.69 -4.06 -2.15
N ALA A 51 -15.50 -2.76 -2.37
CA ALA A 51 -15.37 -2.19 -3.72
C ALA A 51 -14.15 -2.74 -4.46
N ILE A 52 -12.99 -2.87 -3.80
CA ILE A 52 -11.78 -3.47 -4.40
C ILE A 52 -12.02 -4.95 -4.70
N THR A 53 -12.66 -5.69 -3.80
CA THR A 53 -12.95 -7.13 -4.01
C THR A 53 -13.87 -7.32 -5.20
N GLU A 54 -14.92 -6.52 -5.32
CA GLU A 54 -15.83 -6.56 -6.46
C GLU A 54 -15.09 -6.22 -7.77
N ALA A 55 -14.21 -5.22 -7.76
CA ALA A 55 -13.41 -4.87 -8.93
C ALA A 55 -12.53 -6.05 -9.41
N PHE A 56 -11.92 -6.79 -8.47
CA PHE A 56 -11.16 -8.00 -8.81
C PHE A 56 -12.04 -9.11 -9.37
N LEU A 57 -13.23 -9.33 -8.81
CA LEU A 57 -14.17 -10.36 -9.29
C LEU A 57 -14.70 -10.03 -10.69
N VAL A 58 -15.09 -8.77 -10.93
CA VAL A 58 -15.54 -8.30 -12.25
C VAL A 58 -14.40 -8.45 -13.26
N TYR A 59 -13.20 -7.98 -12.93
CA TYR A 59 -12.03 -8.12 -13.81
C TYR A 59 -11.73 -9.57 -14.14
N GLN A 60 -11.74 -10.46 -13.14
CA GLN A 60 -11.53 -11.88 -13.35
C GLN A 60 -12.62 -12.49 -14.25
N SER A 61 -13.87 -12.03 -14.12
CA SER A 61 -14.97 -12.48 -14.96
C SER A 61 -14.88 -11.97 -16.41
N THR A 62 -14.30 -10.79 -16.65
CA THR A 62 -14.23 -10.19 -17.99
C THR A 62 -12.95 -10.57 -18.74
N GLU A 63 -11.80 -10.55 -18.05
CA GLU A 63 -10.48 -10.76 -18.62
C GLU A 63 -9.97 -12.20 -18.45
N GLY A 64 -10.63 -13.03 -17.64
CA GLY A 64 -10.30 -14.45 -17.47
C GLY A 64 -9.11 -14.75 -16.55
N GLY A 65 -8.64 -13.77 -15.78
CA GLY A 65 -7.53 -13.91 -14.82
C GLY A 65 -7.53 -12.82 -13.76
N LEU A 66 -6.71 -12.96 -12.72
CA LEU A 66 -6.53 -11.88 -11.75
C LEU A 66 -5.76 -10.70 -12.38
N PRO A 67 -5.95 -9.48 -11.85
CA PRO A 67 -5.16 -8.33 -12.25
C PRO A 67 -3.66 -8.58 -12.17
N ASN A 68 -2.95 -8.10 -13.18
CA ASN A 68 -1.52 -8.23 -13.32
C ASN A 68 -0.81 -6.95 -12.86
N ASN A 69 0.53 -7.00 -12.83
CA ASN A 69 1.39 -5.86 -12.52
C ASN A 69 1.13 -5.27 -11.11
N LEU A 70 0.80 -6.16 -10.16
CA LEU A 70 0.55 -5.81 -8.76
C LEU A 70 1.85 -5.39 -8.06
N GLU A 71 1.76 -4.49 -7.09
CA GLU A 71 2.90 -3.98 -6.36
C GLU A 71 3.33 -4.94 -5.26
N THR A 72 4.58 -5.37 -5.26
CA THR A 72 5.12 -6.07 -4.09
C THR A 72 5.33 -5.10 -2.94
N MET A 73 5.31 -5.59 -1.71
CA MET A 73 5.64 -4.77 -0.54
C MET A 73 7.16 -4.57 -0.37
N ALA A 74 7.93 -4.69 -1.45
CA ALA A 74 9.38 -4.88 -1.41
C ALA A 74 10.16 -3.97 -2.36
N ALA A 75 11.38 -3.66 -1.96
CA ALA A 75 12.40 -3.08 -2.81
C ALA A 75 13.47 -4.13 -3.11
N ALA A 76 14.06 -4.09 -4.30
CA ALA A 76 15.01 -5.07 -4.79
C ALA A 76 15.96 -4.48 -5.85
N THR A 77 17.12 -5.11 -6.04
CA THR A 77 18.03 -4.81 -7.14
C THR A 77 17.66 -5.66 -8.34
N PRO A 78 17.26 -5.05 -9.48
CA PRO A 78 16.99 -5.80 -10.71
C PRO A 78 18.29 -6.38 -11.31
N THR A 79 18.19 -7.55 -11.91
CA THR A 79 19.27 -8.14 -12.72
C THR A 79 18.98 -7.88 -14.19
N ALA A 80 19.96 -7.30 -14.91
CA ALA A 80 19.84 -6.92 -16.32
C ALA A 80 18.55 -6.14 -16.65
N PRO A 81 18.29 -5.01 -15.96
CA PRO A 81 17.09 -4.20 -16.20
C PRO A 81 17.06 -3.69 -17.64
N ALA A 82 15.88 -3.74 -18.26
CA ALA A 82 15.65 -3.27 -19.61
C ALA A 82 14.43 -2.33 -19.64
N TYR A 83 14.62 -1.15 -20.22
CA TYR A 83 13.54 -0.21 -20.48
C TYR A 83 12.67 -0.69 -21.65
N GLN A 84 11.36 -0.74 -21.41
CA GLN A 84 10.35 -1.17 -22.36
C GLN A 84 9.59 0.07 -22.86
N ALA A 85 10.00 0.59 -24.02
CA ALA A 85 9.46 1.83 -24.57
C ALA A 85 7.94 1.77 -24.83
N ALA A 86 7.39 0.60 -25.13
CA ALA A 86 5.96 0.41 -25.34
C ALA A 86 5.14 0.52 -24.04
N GLU A 87 5.77 0.21 -22.89
CA GLU A 87 5.12 0.22 -21.57
C GLU A 87 5.53 1.45 -20.75
N LEU A 88 6.46 2.27 -21.26
CA LEU A 88 7.10 3.40 -20.57
C LEU A 88 7.65 3.01 -19.18
N ASP A 89 8.20 1.79 -19.09
CA ASP A 89 8.53 1.15 -17.82
C ASP A 89 9.79 0.31 -17.90
N ASN A 90 10.27 -0.15 -16.75
CA ASN A 90 11.42 -1.03 -16.64
C ASN A 90 10.98 -2.46 -16.35
N SER A 91 11.62 -3.38 -17.05
CA SER A 91 11.48 -4.82 -16.87
C SER A 91 12.74 -5.42 -16.28
N ALA A 92 12.59 -6.44 -15.46
CA ALA A 92 13.66 -7.32 -15.04
C ALA A 92 13.20 -8.78 -15.11
N ASN A 93 14.13 -9.69 -15.37
CA ASN A 93 13.85 -11.14 -15.37
C ASN A 93 14.30 -11.84 -14.09
N ALA A 94 15.08 -11.15 -13.23
CA ALA A 94 15.47 -11.63 -11.92
C ALA A 94 15.74 -10.43 -10.99
N VAL A 95 15.67 -10.67 -9.68
CA VAL A 95 15.91 -9.68 -8.63
C VAL A 95 16.77 -10.29 -7.52
N THR A 96 17.46 -9.43 -6.77
CA THR A 96 18.23 -9.81 -5.57
C THR A 96 18.13 -8.73 -4.51
N GLY A 97 18.54 -9.05 -3.28
CA GLY A 97 18.64 -8.06 -2.19
C GLY A 97 17.29 -7.58 -1.68
N GLU A 98 16.24 -8.38 -1.84
CA GLU A 98 14.88 -7.95 -1.54
C GLU A 98 14.68 -7.69 -0.05
N VAL A 99 14.17 -6.50 0.25
CA VAL A 99 13.82 -6.03 1.59
C VAL A 99 12.44 -5.38 1.53
N LEU A 100 11.80 -5.19 2.68
CA LEU A 100 10.55 -4.42 2.73
C LEU A 100 10.77 -3.00 2.20
N ALA A 101 9.81 -2.52 1.42
CA ALA A 101 9.85 -1.18 0.86
C ALA A 101 9.68 -0.15 2.00
N GLY A 102 10.63 0.78 2.10
CA GLY A 102 10.73 1.76 3.19
C GLY A 102 9.61 2.79 3.20
N ASN A 103 8.98 3.04 2.04
CA ASN A 103 7.79 3.89 1.92
C ASN A 103 6.58 3.32 2.67
N LEU A 104 6.57 2.01 2.97
CA LEU A 104 5.45 1.37 3.66
C LEU A 104 5.52 1.48 5.19
N ARG A 105 6.69 1.82 5.77
CA ARG A 105 6.99 1.87 7.22
C ARG A 105 6.61 0.57 7.99
N PRO A 106 7.53 -0.04 8.75
CA PRO A 106 7.29 -1.36 9.37
C PRO A 106 6.40 -1.34 10.62
N ASP A 107 5.79 -0.22 11.00
CA ASP A 107 5.15 -0.01 12.29
C ASP A 107 3.74 -0.63 12.41
N LYS A 108 3.04 -0.86 11.30
CA LYS A 108 1.66 -1.39 11.29
C LYS A 108 1.53 -2.63 10.40
N LEU A 109 0.90 -2.46 9.24
CA LEU A 109 0.56 -3.54 8.33
C LEU A 109 1.81 -4.23 7.76
N PRO A 110 2.85 -3.52 7.27
CA PRO A 110 4.05 -4.16 6.73
C PRO A 110 4.80 -4.99 7.77
N GLY A 111 4.80 -4.57 9.04
CA GLY A 111 5.38 -5.34 10.14
C GLY A 111 4.69 -6.68 10.41
N LYS A 112 3.50 -6.92 9.84
CA LYS A 112 2.82 -8.21 9.90
C LYS A 112 3.27 -9.19 8.83
N PHE A 113 3.99 -8.73 7.82
CA PHE A 113 4.53 -9.58 6.76
C PHE A 113 5.99 -9.97 7.04
N GLY A 114 6.46 -11.00 6.37
CA GLY A 114 7.84 -11.48 6.41
C GLY A 114 8.32 -11.76 5.00
N MET A 115 9.49 -11.20 4.66
CA MET A 115 10.09 -11.39 3.35
C MET A 115 10.81 -12.73 3.31
N GLN A 116 10.25 -13.69 2.57
CA GLN A 116 10.82 -15.03 2.43
C GLN A 116 10.98 -15.36 0.95
N THR A 117 12.00 -16.17 0.63
CA THR A 117 12.21 -16.66 -0.73
C THR A 117 11.03 -17.55 -1.13
N ALA A 118 10.40 -17.23 -2.25
CA ALA A 118 9.27 -18.01 -2.72
C ALA A 118 9.71 -19.39 -3.22
N ALA A 119 9.00 -20.44 -2.81
CA ALA A 119 9.14 -21.74 -3.45
C ALA A 119 8.71 -21.66 -4.92
N ALA A 120 9.33 -22.45 -5.80
CA ALA A 120 9.01 -22.46 -7.23
C ALA A 120 7.51 -22.73 -7.51
N GLY A 121 6.88 -23.57 -6.68
CA GLY A 121 5.43 -23.83 -6.75
C GLY A 121 4.56 -22.60 -6.46
N HIS A 122 5.03 -21.67 -5.63
CA HIS A 122 4.31 -20.41 -5.34
C HIS A 122 4.35 -19.47 -6.55
N ILE A 123 5.50 -19.38 -7.23
CA ILE A 123 5.60 -18.61 -8.48
C ILE A 123 4.73 -19.23 -9.57
N ALA A 124 4.72 -20.56 -9.69
CA ALA A 124 3.83 -21.26 -10.61
C ALA A 124 2.34 -20.99 -10.30
N ALA A 125 1.96 -20.93 -9.03
CA ALA A 125 0.59 -20.61 -8.62
C ALA A 125 0.18 -19.17 -8.98
N LEU A 126 1.08 -18.19 -8.83
CA LEU A 126 0.83 -16.80 -9.26
C LEU A 126 0.61 -16.73 -10.78
N LYS A 127 1.46 -17.39 -11.56
CA LYS A 127 1.31 -17.45 -13.02
C LYS A 127 0.00 -18.12 -13.43
N ALA A 128 -0.36 -19.23 -12.78
CA ALA A 128 -1.62 -19.93 -13.03
C ALA A 128 -2.85 -19.07 -12.71
N ALA A 129 -2.73 -18.10 -11.79
CA ALA A 129 -3.77 -17.13 -11.47
C ALA A 129 -3.82 -15.93 -12.44
N GLY A 130 -2.92 -15.85 -13.43
CA GLY A 130 -2.81 -14.74 -14.39
C GLY A 130 -1.81 -13.65 -14.00
N ILE A 131 -1.21 -13.74 -12.80
CA ILE A 131 -0.22 -12.77 -12.33
C ILE A 131 1.14 -13.16 -12.91
N THR A 132 1.53 -12.47 -13.99
CA THR A 132 2.78 -12.71 -14.73
C THR A 132 3.81 -11.59 -14.56
N LYS A 133 3.39 -10.44 -14.02
CA LYS A 133 4.21 -9.29 -13.68
C LYS A 133 3.91 -8.87 -12.25
N ILE A 134 4.95 -8.62 -11.46
CA ILE A 134 4.84 -7.99 -10.13
C ILE A 134 5.86 -6.88 -10.00
N ARG A 135 5.54 -5.80 -9.29
CA ARG A 135 6.38 -4.61 -9.24
C ARG A 135 7.22 -4.54 -7.99
N TYR A 136 8.47 -4.20 -8.14
CA TYR A 136 9.38 -3.90 -7.04
C TYR A 136 9.76 -2.43 -7.11
N MET A 137 10.12 -1.87 -5.96
CA MET A 137 10.89 -0.64 -5.92
C MET A 137 12.37 -0.96 -6.12
N ASP A 138 13.12 -0.07 -6.76
CA ASP A 138 14.58 -0.14 -6.85
C ASP A 138 15.21 -0.04 -5.46
N LEU A 139 16.16 -0.93 -5.16
CA LEU A 139 16.79 -0.99 -3.83
C LEU A 139 17.62 0.25 -3.50
N LYS A 140 18.33 0.85 -4.46
CA LYS A 140 19.02 2.13 -4.24
C LYS A 140 18.02 3.26 -4.02
N GLY A 141 16.85 3.12 -4.64
CA GLY A 141 15.68 3.93 -4.38
C GLY A 141 15.05 3.72 -2.99
N ASN A 142 15.47 2.74 -2.20
CA ASN A 142 14.89 2.44 -0.89
C ASN A 142 15.63 3.07 0.28
N ASP A 143 16.08 4.31 0.12
CA ASP A 143 16.90 5.01 1.12
C ASP A 143 16.61 6.52 1.16
N GLU A 144 17.06 7.18 2.22
CA GLU A 144 16.94 8.62 2.46
C GLU A 144 18.07 9.45 1.81
N THR A 145 18.87 8.82 0.95
CA THR A 145 19.95 9.46 0.20
C THR A 145 19.53 9.77 -1.24
N VAL A 146 20.26 10.69 -1.88
CA VAL A 146 20.13 10.93 -3.31
C VAL A 146 20.93 9.87 -4.06
N ALA A 147 20.28 9.14 -4.96
CA ALA A 147 20.91 8.05 -5.69
C ALA A 147 20.59 8.08 -7.19
N THR A 148 21.49 7.49 -7.97
CA THR A 148 21.19 7.00 -9.32
C THR A 148 20.66 5.57 -9.20
N LEU A 149 19.45 5.34 -9.70
CA LEU A 149 18.79 4.03 -9.60
C LEU A 149 19.41 3.01 -10.56
N ASP A 150 19.15 1.72 -10.35
CA ASP A 150 19.55 0.66 -11.28
C ASP A 150 18.60 0.54 -12.49
N ILE A 151 17.62 1.44 -12.60
CA ILE A 151 16.59 1.46 -13.64
C ILE A 151 16.57 2.79 -14.41
N LYS A 152 15.87 2.82 -15.55
CA LYS A 152 15.68 4.02 -16.37
C LYS A 152 14.47 4.83 -15.91
N ALA A 153 14.40 6.08 -16.30
CA ALA A 153 13.19 6.89 -16.21
C ALA A 153 12.16 6.47 -17.28
N ALA A 154 10.93 6.97 -17.15
CA ALA A 154 9.81 6.68 -18.07
C ALA A 154 9.97 7.24 -19.50
N ASP A 155 11.13 7.82 -19.84
CA ASP A 155 11.53 8.22 -21.20
C ASP A 155 12.76 7.45 -21.70
N GLY A 156 13.25 6.46 -20.93
CA GLY A 156 14.44 5.67 -21.24
C GLY A 156 15.77 6.32 -20.85
N THR A 157 15.76 7.55 -20.33
CA THR A 157 16.98 8.18 -19.79
C THR A 157 17.39 7.56 -18.47
N ASP A 158 18.61 7.80 -18.01
CA ASP A 158 19.04 7.33 -16.69
C ASP A 158 18.23 8.02 -15.59
N ALA A 159 17.71 7.23 -14.63
CA ALA A 159 17.04 7.77 -13.45
C ALA A 159 18.09 8.27 -12.43
N THR A 160 18.68 9.43 -12.72
CA THR A 160 19.69 10.07 -11.89
C THR A 160 19.09 11.03 -10.86
N ASN A 161 19.81 11.26 -9.76
CA ASN A 161 19.46 12.29 -8.77
C ASN A 161 18.04 12.15 -8.19
N VAL A 162 17.58 10.91 -8.00
CA VAL A 162 16.31 10.64 -7.32
C VAL A 162 16.50 10.96 -5.84
N GLY A 163 15.64 11.82 -5.29
CA GLY A 163 15.80 12.41 -3.95
C GLY A 163 15.70 11.40 -2.78
N PRO A 164 15.56 11.86 -1.52
CA PRO A 164 15.30 10.97 -0.38
C PRO A 164 13.94 10.26 -0.45
N LEU A 165 13.81 9.03 0.03
CA LEU A 165 12.55 8.28 0.04
C LEU A 165 11.40 9.02 0.75
N SER A 166 11.68 9.65 1.89
CA SER A 166 10.71 10.47 2.63
C SER A 166 10.19 11.68 1.86
N SER A 167 10.91 12.11 0.82
CA SER A 167 10.56 13.25 -0.03
C SER A 167 9.80 12.84 -1.28
N ILE A 168 9.29 11.60 -1.37
CA ILE A 168 8.43 11.19 -2.48
C ILE A 168 7.18 12.07 -2.50
N SER A 169 7.00 12.76 -3.62
CA SER A 169 5.91 13.73 -3.83
C SER A 169 4.51 13.10 -3.78
N ILE A 170 4.37 11.86 -4.26
CA ILE A 170 3.12 11.10 -4.25
C ILE A 170 3.44 9.65 -3.83
N PRO A 171 3.24 9.28 -2.55
CA PRO A 171 3.63 7.97 -2.04
C PRO A 171 3.02 6.78 -2.79
N GLN A 172 1.79 6.94 -3.31
CA GLN A 172 1.09 5.89 -4.06
C GLN A 172 1.75 5.56 -5.41
N HIS A 173 2.68 6.41 -5.89
CA HIS A 173 3.40 6.21 -7.15
C HIS A 173 4.84 5.73 -6.92
N ALA A 174 5.17 5.24 -5.72
CA ALA A 174 6.53 4.79 -5.42
C ALA A 174 6.99 3.64 -6.31
N PHE A 175 6.10 2.73 -6.70
CA PHE A 175 6.40 1.58 -7.56
C PHE A 175 6.25 1.86 -9.06
N GLU A 176 5.88 3.08 -9.46
CA GLU A 176 5.85 3.46 -10.88
C GLU A 176 7.26 3.70 -11.43
N ALA A 177 7.41 3.68 -12.75
CA ALA A 177 8.64 4.10 -13.40
C ALA A 177 9.05 5.52 -12.96
N PRO A 178 10.35 5.79 -12.71
CA PRO A 178 10.82 7.11 -12.33
C PRO A 178 10.44 8.18 -13.33
N ARG A 179 10.02 9.35 -12.84
CA ARG A 179 9.74 10.48 -13.74
C ARG A 179 11.05 11.06 -14.30
N PRO A 180 11.13 11.35 -15.60
CA PRO A 180 12.34 11.95 -16.19
C PRO A 180 12.70 13.33 -15.62
N GLY A 181 14.00 13.57 -15.51
CA GLY A 181 14.60 14.85 -15.13
C GLY A 181 15.09 14.94 -13.69
N ASP A 182 15.92 15.94 -13.42
CA ASP A 182 16.58 16.11 -12.13
C ASP A 182 15.61 16.44 -10.98
N LYS A 183 15.91 15.86 -9.80
CA LYS A 183 15.16 16.08 -8.54
C LYS A 183 13.67 15.72 -8.64
N ARG A 184 13.30 14.90 -9.61
CA ARG A 184 11.93 14.37 -9.75
C ARG A 184 11.76 13.16 -8.87
N ASN A 185 11.30 13.41 -7.64
CA ASN A 185 11.12 12.37 -6.64
C ASN A 185 9.71 11.74 -6.72
N ARG A 186 9.44 11.05 -7.82
CA ARG A 186 8.24 10.25 -8.07
C ARG A 186 8.65 9.03 -8.88
N GLY A 187 8.17 7.86 -8.48
CA GLY A 187 8.48 6.61 -9.17
C GLY A 187 9.90 6.15 -8.89
N ARG A 188 10.02 4.87 -8.55
CA ARG A 188 11.27 4.17 -8.31
C ARG A 188 11.16 2.70 -8.69
N GLY A 189 10.11 2.31 -9.39
CA GLY A 189 9.77 0.92 -9.57
C GLY A 189 10.00 0.39 -10.97
N PHE A 190 9.99 -0.93 -11.03
CA PHE A 190 10.12 -1.76 -12.21
C PHE A 190 9.29 -3.02 -11.99
N TYR A 191 8.91 -3.71 -13.07
CA TYR A 191 8.26 -5.01 -12.95
C TYR A 191 9.26 -6.16 -13.11
N LEU A 192 9.07 -7.20 -12.32
CA LEU A 192 9.66 -8.51 -12.51
C LEU A 192 8.74 -9.34 -13.41
N ASN A 193 9.28 -9.82 -14.52
CA ASN A 193 8.62 -10.76 -15.42
C ASN A 193 8.69 -12.17 -14.85
N LEU A 194 7.59 -12.68 -14.31
CA LEU A 194 7.52 -14.03 -13.75
C LEU A 194 7.54 -15.11 -14.84
N ASN A 195 7.16 -14.80 -16.09
CA ASN A 195 7.26 -15.75 -17.20
C ASN A 195 8.71 -16.04 -17.61
N ALA A 196 9.67 -15.22 -17.16
CA ALA A 196 11.09 -15.50 -17.36
C ALA A 196 11.64 -16.54 -16.37
N ASP A 197 10.80 -17.08 -15.49
CA ASP A 197 11.18 -18.03 -14.43
C ASP A 197 12.39 -17.53 -13.62
N PRO A 198 12.22 -16.44 -12.84
CA PRO A 198 13.32 -15.75 -12.19
C PRO A 198 14.20 -16.68 -11.36
N VAL A 199 15.52 -16.61 -11.62
CA VAL A 199 16.57 -17.31 -10.86
C VAL A 199 17.57 -16.28 -10.30
N PRO A 200 17.74 -16.19 -8.97
CA PRO A 200 17.03 -16.93 -7.93
C PRO A 200 15.54 -16.58 -7.86
N THR A 201 14.74 -17.48 -7.29
CA THR A 201 13.32 -17.21 -7.03
C THR A 201 13.19 -15.99 -6.12
N PRO A 202 12.29 -15.05 -6.44
CA PRO A 202 12.21 -13.79 -5.71
C PRO A 202 11.66 -13.98 -4.30
N LYS A 203 11.97 -13.04 -3.40
CA LYS A 203 11.28 -12.96 -2.12
C LYS A 203 9.92 -12.29 -2.25
N LEU A 204 8.94 -12.83 -1.52
CA LEU A 204 7.59 -12.30 -1.40
C LEU A 204 7.26 -11.97 0.06
N ALA A 205 6.29 -11.09 0.27
CA ALA A 205 5.82 -10.69 1.59
C ALA A 205 4.76 -11.69 2.09
N TYR A 206 5.15 -12.63 2.94
CA TYR A 206 4.25 -13.66 3.48
C TYR A 206 3.56 -13.21 4.76
N TRP A 207 2.29 -13.59 4.93
CA TRP A 207 1.49 -13.38 6.13
C TRP A 207 1.31 -14.67 6.93
N GLY A 208 1.00 -14.53 8.22
CA GLY A 208 0.67 -15.67 9.07
C GLY A 208 1.90 -16.47 9.45
N ASP A 209 1.80 -17.79 9.52
CA ASP A 209 2.93 -18.62 9.95
C ASP A 209 4.00 -18.70 8.85
N ALA A 210 3.58 -18.66 7.58
CA ALA A 210 4.46 -18.50 6.41
C ALA A 210 5.32 -17.22 6.46
N LYS A 211 5.02 -16.25 7.33
CA LYS A 211 5.90 -15.11 7.60
C LYS A 211 7.33 -15.56 7.98
N GLY A 212 7.45 -16.68 8.69
CA GLY A 212 8.72 -17.17 9.23
C GLY A 212 9.58 -17.93 8.23
N ASP A 213 8.98 -18.64 7.28
CA ASP A 213 9.68 -19.61 6.43
C ASP A 213 9.21 -19.64 4.96
N GLY A 214 8.13 -18.93 4.63
CA GLY A 214 7.56 -18.84 3.28
C GLY A 214 6.82 -20.10 2.83
N VAL A 215 6.76 -21.16 3.64
CA VAL A 215 6.27 -22.49 3.22
C VAL A 215 5.27 -23.13 4.17
N THR A 216 5.26 -22.78 5.46
CA THR A 216 4.29 -23.35 6.41
C THR A 216 2.89 -22.83 6.12
N PRO A 217 1.96 -23.68 5.64
CA PRO A 217 0.60 -23.26 5.34
C PRO A 217 -0.21 -23.09 6.61
N GLY A 218 -1.22 -22.23 6.54
CA GLY A 218 -2.13 -22.02 7.65
C GLY A 218 -1.49 -21.30 8.83
N GLY A 219 -2.32 -21.11 9.85
CA GLY A 219 -1.99 -20.34 11.04
C GLY A 219 -3.19 -19.55 11.50
N TYR A 220 -3.23 -19.24 12.79
CA TYR A 220 -4.36 -18.51 13.38
C TYR A 220 -4.61 -17.15 12.70
N ASN A 221 -3.54 -16.50 12.22
CA ASN A 221 -3.62 -15.21 11.54
C ASN A 221 -4.17 -15.29 10.10
N VAL A 222 -4.10 -16.46 9.45
CA VAL A 222 -4.68 -16.69 8.11
C VAL A 222 -6.20 -16.87 8.22
N ILE A 223 -6.66 -17.64 9.21
CA ILE A 223 -8.09 -17.86 9.47
C ILE A 223 -8.82 -16.56 9.81
N LYS A 224 -8.17 -15.69 10.60
CA LYS A 224 -8.71 -14.37 10.99
C LYS A 224 -9.08 -13.46 9.82
N VAL A 225 -8.43 -13.62 8.68
CA VAL A 225 -8.66 -12.81 7.49
C VAL A 225 -9.46 -13.55 6.42
N GLY A 226 -10.10 -14.67 6.80
CA GLY A 226 -10.98 -15.45 5.93
C GLY A 226 -10.27 -16.54 5.11
N GLY A 227 -8.99 -16.81 5.37
CA GLY A 227 -8.26 -17.91 4.73
C GLY A 227 -8.57 -19.28 5.37
N GLN A 228 -8.13 -20.34 4.70
CA GLN A 228 -8.22 -21.72 5.21
C GLN A 228 -6.90 -22.17 5.85
N THR A 229 -6.92 -23.26 6.61
CA THR A 229 -5.76 -23.80 7.34
C THR A 229 -4.66 -24.35 6.43
N ASN A 230 -4.92 -24.53 5.14
CA ASN A 230 -3.95 -24.97 4.14
C ASN A 230 -3.53 -23.84 3.19
N HIS A 231 -4.01 -22.61 3.41
CA HIS A 231 -3.68 -21.47 2.54
C HIS A 231 -2.38 -20.80 3.00
N ILE A 232 -1.60 -20.35 2.02
CA ILE A 232 -0.49 -19.42 2.19
C ILE A 232 -0.94 -18.08 1.61
N LEU A 233 -0.76 -17.01 2.39
CA LEU A 233 -1.15 -15.66 1.98
C LEU A 233 0.11 -14.83 1.68
N VAL A 234 0.08 -14.15 0.54
CA VAL A 234 1.10 -13.19 0.11
C VAL A 234 0.47 -11.81 0.01
N GLY A 235 1.15 -10.80 0.54
CA GLY A 235 0.75 -9.40 0.44
C GLY A 235 1.22 -8.78 -0.87
N LEU A 236 0.27 -8.32 -1.67
CA LEU A 236 0.47 -7.50 -2.86
C LEU A 236 -0.42 -6.26 -2.78
N GLY A 237 0.09 -5.12 -3.23
CA GLY A 237 -0.60 -3.86 -3.36
C GLY A 237 -1.23 -3.69 -4.74
N LEU A 238 -2.32 -2.93 -4.78
CA LEU A 238 -2.92 -2.47 -6.02
C LEU A 238 -2.39 -1.08 -6.35
N GLY A 239 -1.61 -0.99 -7.43
CA GLY A 239 -1.01 0.24 -7.92
C GLY A 239 -1.71 0.79 -9.16
N ASN A 240 -1.37 2.02 -9.53
CA ASN A 240 -1.85 2.67 -10.75
C ASN A 240 -1.33 1.99 -12.04
N ALA A 241 -0.21 1.28 -11.94
CA ALA A 241 0.35 0.47 -13.02
C ALA A 241 -0.30 -0.92 -13.13
N SER A 242 -1.26 -1.28 -12.27
CA SER A 242 -2.01 -2.52 -12.45
C SER A 242 -3.01 -2.38 -13.58
N ASN A 243 -3.20 -3.45 -14.35
CA ASN A 243 -4.18 -3.53 -15.44
C ASN A 243 -5.64 -3.44 -14.98
N LEU A 244 -5.90 -3.49 -13.66
CA LEU A 244 -7.22 -3.18 -13.09
C LEU A 244 -7.50 -1.66 -13.04
N VAL A 245 -6.46 -0.84 -12.91
CA VAL A 245 -6.57 0.61 -12.67
C VAL A 245 -6.19 1.41 -13.92
N GLY A 246 -5.09 1.03 -14.56
CA GLY A 246 -4.54 1.69 -15.75
C GLY A 246 -4.20 0.69 -16.85
N GLU A 247 -3.40 1.11 -17.83
CA GLU A 247 -3.02 0.29 -18.99
C GLU A 247 -1.89 -0.73 -18.68
N GLY A 248 -1.85 -1.24 -17.45
CA GLY A 248 -0.80 -2.12 -16.93
C GLY A 248 -0.56 -3.44 -17.67
#